data_AF-A0A0F9Z913-F1
#
_entry.id   AF-A0A0F9Z913-F1
#
_cell.length_a   1.000
_cell.length_b   1.000
_cell.length_c   1.000
_cell.angle_alpha   90.00
_cell.angle_beta   90.00
_cell.angle_gamma   90.00
#
_symmetry.space_group_name_H-M   'P 1'
#
loop_
_entity.id
_entity.type
_entity.pdbx_description
1 polymer ?
#
loop_
_entity_poly.entity_id
_entity_poly.type
_entity_poly.pdbx_seq_one_letter_code
_entity_poly.pdbx_strand_id
1 'polypeptide(L)'
;MNWLKRILTILFFIIIPTQIRSLTIGSDVGVSREIQINFPTNANSILSFASMGNGFIFADVATSCNFSSFFPVGGTVNLKGGSLTLLTDFIFEKNGTMSFMGNIIGNGHILDLSTSQTYLVGDVNAVGIQVYQWSNINTFLNSDISLQSAILFAGNSLLDGGGHCIDLQNEGAIAVGTNSTLTLKNIKIKNLNNLNNRIICAASTSIIKFQDVDLVFSDSLDFSVGKFTVDNDLKLTGSGKFIYSTNQISTINSYSSLILDSNVTFSYAPVSNSRDLLDFTDKTSILELNGGTLHSTTTGLRLTKGTLLVSNNSNLFAEGEVETESISLGNGTEAGNLRVIGAANLEFYGLILNDNVGL
;
A
#
# COMPACT_ATOMS: atom_id res chain seq x y z
N MET A 1 64.29 25.07 -2.34
CA MET A 1 63.10 25.89 -2.00
C MET A 1 62.04 26.00 -3.12
N ASN A 2 62.35 25.70 -4.39
CA ASN A 2 61.38 25.82 -5.51
C ASN A 2 60.48 24.59 -5.75
N TRP A 3 60.84 23.41 -5.24
CA TRP A 3 60.07 22.18 -5.46
C TRP A 3 58.82 22.09 -4.56
N LEU A 4 58.95 22.51 -3.29
CA LEU A 4 57.83 22.55 -2.34
C LEU A 4 56.74 23.56 -2.76
N LYS A 5 57.12 24.70 -3.35
CA LYS A 5 56.16 25.67 -3.91
C LYS A 5 55.38 25.10 -5.09
N ARG A 6 56.00 24.31 -5.97
CA ARG A 6 55.31 23.68 -7.12
C ARG A 6 54.32 22.59 -6.69
N ILE A 7 54.64 21.81 -5.65
CA ILE A 7 53.72 20.81 -5.09
C ILE A 7 52.54 21.49 -4.39
N LEU A 8 52.77 22.56 -3.63
CA LEU A 8 51.70 23.34 -3.01
C LEU A 8 50.78 24.01 -4.03
N THR A 9 51.29 24.49 -5.18
CA THR A 9 50.44 25.05 -6.24
C THR A 9 49.61 23.99 -6.96
N ILE A 10 50.15 22.78 -7.16
CA ILE A 10 49.40 21.65 -7.76
C ILE A 10 48.32 21.13 -6.79
N LEU A 11 48.63 21.03 -5.49
CA LEU A 11 47.63 20.68 -4.46
C LEU A 11 46.55 21.76 -4.32
N PHE A 12 46.87 23.04 -4.50
CA PHE A 12 45.88 24.12 -4.45
C PHE A 12 44.91 24.12 -5.65
N PHE A 13 45.34 23.59 -6.82
CA PHE A 13 44.46 23.42 -7.98
C PHE A 13 43.64 22.11 -7.94
N ILE A 14 44.04 21.14 -7.13
CA ILE A 14 43.30 19.86 -6.95
C ILE A 14 42.23 19.98 -5.86
N ILE A 15 42.27 21.02 -5.02
CA ILE A 15 41.27 21.31 -3.99
C ILE A 15 40.53 22.61 -4.33
N ILE A 16 40.00 22.71 -5.56
CA ILE A 16 38.78 23.50 -5.73
C ILE A 16 37.67 22.55 -5.30
N PRO A 17 36.99 22.75 -4.14
CA PRO A 17 35.73 22.07 -3.96
C PRO A 17 34.88 22.49 -5.14
N THR A 18 34.65 21.58 -6.09
CA THR A 18 33.60 21.77 -7.08
C THR A 18 32.36 21.93 -6.24
N GLN A 19 31.95 23.16 -5.99
CA GLN A 19 30.66 23.44 -5.39
C GLN A 19 29.69 22.93 -6.43
N ILE A 20 29.23 21.71 -6.21
CA ILE A 20 28.17 21.11 -6.98
C ILE A 20 27.02 22.08 -6.72
N ARG A 21 26.62 22.86 -7.72
CA ARG A 21 25.52 23.81 -7.60
C ARG A 21 24.21 23.06 -7.83
N SER A 22 23.14 23.59 -7.27
CA SER A 22 21.79 23.22 -7.70
C SER A 22 21.64 23.49 -9.19
N LEU A 23 21.00 22.56 -9.89
CA LEU A 23 20.65 22.70 -11.29
C LEU A 23 19.18 23.07 -11.41
N THR A 24 18.90 24.18 -12.10
CA THR A 24 17.55 24.59 -12.48
C THR A 24 17.39 24.41 -13.98
N ILE A 25 16.42 23.62 -14.40
CA ILE A 25 16.12 23.30 -15.80
C ILE A 25 14.80 23.97 -16.19
N GLY A 26 14.77 24.56 -17.39
CA GLY A 26 13.58 25.20 -17.94
C GLY A 26 13.45 26.69 -17.67
N SER A 27 12.24 27.18 -17.87
CA SER A 27 11.83 28.56 -17.66
C SER A 27 10.36 28.61 -17.23
N ASP A 28 9.96 29.72 -16.61
CA ASP A 28 8.56 30.04 -16.30
C ASP A 28 7.94 31.02 -17.33
N VAL A 29 8.65 31.33 -18.42
CA VAL A 29 8.15 32.24 -19.47
C VAL A 29 8.27 31.69 -20.90
N GLY A 30 9.06 30.63 -21.10
CA GLY A 30 9.27 30.07 -22.44
C GLY A 30 9.50 28.57 -22.40
N VAL A 31 8.98 27.86 -23.40
CA VAL A 31 9.14 26.41 -23.51
C VAL A 31 10.57 26.07 -23.89
N SER A 32 11.19 25.17 -23.13
CA SER A 32 12.45 24.53 -23.48
C SER A 32 12.23 23.02 -23.62
N ARG A 33 12.92 22.40 -24.58
CA ARG A 33 12.93 20.95 -24.74
C ARG A 33 14.28 20.43 -24.29
N GLU A 34 14.25 19.53 -23.33
CA GLU A 34 15.46 19.07 -22.67
C GLU A 34 15.89 17.69 -23.19
N ILE A 35 17.20 17.49 -23.23
CA ILE A 35 17.77 16.15 -23.32
C ILE A 35 17.56 15.42 -21.97
N GLN A 36 17.96 14.15 -21.88
CA GLN A 36 17.98 13.50 -20.57
C GLN A 36 18.96 14.23 -19.64
N ILE A 37 18.46 14.73 -18.51
CA ILE A 37 19.25 15.52 -17.56
C ILE A 37 19.77 14.61 -16.44
N ASN A 38 21.04 14.79 -16.06
CA ASN A 38 21.61 14.22 -14.84
C ASN A 38 21.63 15.31 -13.76
N PHE A 39 20.78 15.17 -12.75
CA PHE A 39 20.72 16.05 -11.61
C PHE A 39 21.81 15.71 -10.60
N PRO A 40 22.66 16.67 -10.20
CA PRO A 40 23.70 16.44 -9.22
C PRO A 40 23.14 16.34 -7.79
N THR A 41 23.98 15.87 -6.87
CA THR A 41 23.73 15.73 -5.41
C THR A 41 23.46 17.07 -4.71
N ASN A 42 22.32 17.70 -4.98
CA ASN A 42 21.85 18.97 -4.41
C ASN A 42 20.33 19.08 -4.50
N ALA A 43 19.78 20.22 -4.05
CA ALA A 43 18.40 20.63 -4.33
C ALA A 43 18.28 21.24 -5.73
N ASN A 44 17.67 20.51 -6.65
CA ASN A 44 17.48 20.90 -8.04
C ASN A 44 16.03 21.34 -8.31
N SER A 45 15.77 21.89 -9.50
CA SER A 45 14.42 22.29 -9.91
C SER A 45 14.19 22.05 -11.41
N ILE A 46 12.98 21.61 -11.75
CA ILE A 46 12.42 21.59 -13.11
C ILE A 46 11.28 22.61 -13.13
N LEU A 47 11.45 23.67 -13.92
CA LEU A 47 10.50 24.78 -14.03
C LEU A 47 9.32 24.46 -14.97
N SER A 48 8.32 25.33 -14.93
CA SER A 48 6.97 25.07 -15.45
C SER A 48 6.92 24.75 -16.94
N PHE A 49 7.81 25.32 -17.75
CA PHE A 49 7.86 25.11 -19.19
C PHE A 49 9.03 24.25 -19.68
N ALA A 50 9.66 23.43 -18.81
CA ALA A 50 10.64 22.42 -19.23
C ALA A 50 9.96 21.14 -19.74
N SER A 51 10.09 20.83 -21.03
CA SER A 51 9.67 19.54 -21.58
C SER A 51 10.74 18.48 -21.36
N MET A 52 10.44 17.51 -20.47
CA MET A 52 11.35 16.42 -20.09
C MET A 52 11.06 15.13 -20.88
N GLY A 53 10.94 15.24 -22.21
CA GLY A 53 10.54 14.11 -23.08
C GLY A 53 11.53 12.93 -23.12
N ASN A 54 12.75 13.10 -22.61
CA ASN A 54 13.77 12.05 -22.51
C ASN A 54 14.03 11.61 -21.05
N GLY A 55 13.24 12.11 -20.09
CA GLY A 55 13.37 11.81 -18.68
C GLY A 55 14.55 12.51 -18.01
N PHE A 56 14.91 12.03 -16.83
CA PHE A 56 16.01 12.57 -16.02
C PHE A 56 16.51 11.54 -15.00
N ILE A 57 17.73 11.74 -14.52
CA ILE A 57 18.42 10.83 -13.61
C ILE A 57 18.96 11.63 -12.43
N PHE A 58 18.75 11.13 -11.22
CA PHE A 58 19.39 11.63 -10.02
C PHE A 58 20.77 10.99 -9.84
N ALA A 59 21.71 11.76 -9.29
CA ALA A 59 23.05 11.26 -9.02
C ALA A 59 23.03 10.12 -7.98
N ASP A 60 22.27 10.31 -6.90
CA ASP A 60 22.23 9.45 -5.72
C ASP A 60 21.04 9.75 -4.78
N VAL A 61 21.04 9.09 -3.62
CA VAL A 61 20.04 9.24 -2.54
C VAL A 61 19.97 10.62 -1.90
N ALA A 62 21.02 11.44 -2.04
CA ALA A 62 21.07 12.80 -1.49
C ALA A 62 20.62 13.86 -2.51
N THR A 63 20.33 13.46 -3.74
CA THR A 63 19.77 14.32 -4.77
C THR A 63 18.30 14.62 -4.46
N SER A 64 17.90 15.89 -4.53
CA SER A 64 16.49 16.28 -4.50
C SER A 64 16.13 17.16 -5.69
N CYS A 65 14.85 17.16 -6.08
CA CYS A 65 14.36 18.01 -7.17
C CYS A 65 12.91 18.44 -6.94
N ASN A 66 12.62 19.73 -7.14
CA ASN A 66 11.25 20.23 -7.26
C ASN A 66 10.78 20.10 -8.72
N PHE A 67 9.61 19.52 -8.94
CA PHE A 67 9.01 19.33 -10.26
C PHE A 67 7.78 20.23 -10.44
N SER A 68 7.87 21.19 -11.36
CA SER A 68 6.78 22.12 -11.68
C SER A 68 6.31 22.03 -13.14
N SER A 69 6.88 21.14 -13.97
CA SER A 69 6.59 21.12 -15.40
C SER A 69 5.17 20.69 -15.71
N PHE A 70 4.49 21.44 -16.59
CA PHE A 70 3.14 21.09 -17.08
C PHE A 70 3.13 20.01 -18.17
N PHE A 71 4.30 19.60 -18.65
CA PHE A 71 4.41 18.64 -19.74
C PHE A 71 4.53 17.22 -19.20
N PRO A 72 3.87 16.24 -19.86
CA PRO A 72 4.15 14.84 -19.60
C PRO A 72 5.65 14.51 -19.75
N VAL A 73 6.12 13.57 -18.93
CA VAL A 73 7.52 13.15 -18.89
C VAL A 73 7.68 11.87 -19.69
N GLY A 74 8.46 11.93 -20.77
CA GLY A 74 8.83 10.77 -21.57
C GLY A 74 10.13 10.12 -21.11
N GLY A 75 10.52 9.04 -21.77
CA GLY A 75 11.81 8.37 -21.54
C GLY A 75 12.01 7.85 -20.11
N THR A 76 13.26 7.73 -19.69
CA THR A 76 13.60 7.10 -18.40
C THR A 76 13.81 8.13 -17.30
N VAL A 77 13.03 8.00 -16.24
CA VAL A 77 13.20 8.67 -14.95
C VAL A 77 13.90 7.71 -13.98
N ASN A 78 14.95 8.18 -13.33
CA ASN A 78 15.72 7.39 -12.40
C ASN A 78 16.01 8.20 -11.15
N LEU A 79 15.35 7.89 -10.04
CA LEU A 79 15.47 8.68 -8.83
C LEU A 79 16.61 8.21 -7.92
N LYS A 80 17.16 6.99 -8.11
CA LYS A 80 18.25 6.41 -7.29
C LYS A 80 18.10 6.65 -5.78
N GLY A 81 16.88 6.50 -5.26
CA GLY A 81 16.57 6.76 -3.85
C GLY A 81 16.55 8.22 -3.40
N GLY A 82 16.86 9.18 -4.27
CA GLY A 82 16.71 10.61 -3.99
C GLY A 82 15.24 11.03 -3.93
N SER A 83 15.01 12.33 -3.75
CA SER A 83 13.68 12.87 -3.42
C SER A 83 13.11 13.79 -4.50
N LEU A 84 11.93 13.46 -5.01
CA LEU A 84 11.18 14.29 -5.95
C LEU A 84 10.01 14.96 -5.24
N THR A 85 9.96 16.29 -5.25
CA THR A 85 8.83 17.07 -4.70
C THR A 85 7.96 17.54 -5.84
N LEU A 86 6.68 17.16 -5.82
CA LEU A 86 5.71 17.59 -6.81
C LEU A 86 5.13 18.96 -6.43
N LEU A 87 5.22 19.90 -7.36
CA LEU A 87 4.53 21.19 -7.34
C LEU A 87 3.42 21.26 -8.41
N THR A 88 3.31 20.19 -9.21
CA THR A 88 2.25 19.92 -10.18
C THR A 88 2.16 18.41 -10.39
N ASP A 89 1.18 17.96 -11.17
CA ASP A 89 1.00 16.54 -11.46
C ASP A 89 2.15 15.99 -12.31
N PHE A 90 2.68 14.84 -11.91
CA PHE A 90 3.72 14.12 -12.62
C PHE A 90 3.09 13.03 -13.47
N ILE A 91 2.92 13.32 -14.76
CA ILE A 91 2.27 12.41 -15.72
C ILE A 91 3.33 11.86 -16.66
N PHE A 92 3.46 10.53 -16.76
CA PHE A 92 4.34 9.94 -17.76
C PHE A 92 3.68 9.93 -19.15
N GLU A 93 4.49 10.16 -20.20
CA GLU A 93 4.10 9.80 -21.57
C GLU A 93 4.02 8.26 -21.70
N LYS A 94 3.40 7.76 -22.78
CA LYS A 94 3.23 6.32 -23.01
C LYS A 94 4.52 5.51 -22.92
N ASN A 95 5.65 6.07 -23.36
CA ASN A 95 6.98 5.45 -23.34
C ASN A 95 7.78 5.78 -22.07
N GLY A 96 7.22 6.58 -21.15
CA GLY A 96 7.87 7.02 -19.94
C GLY A 96 7.99 5.89 -18.93
N THR A 97 9.14 5.76 -18.26
CA THR A 97 9.36 4.70 -17.26
C THR A 97 10.16 5.22 -16.08
N MET A 98 9.86 4.76 -14.87
CA MET A 98 10.71 4.88 -13.69
C MET A 98 11.59 3.64 -13.54
N SER A 99 12.90 3.77 -13.80
CA SER A 99 13.82 2.63 -13.74
C SER A 99 14.26 2.28 -12.33
N PHE A 100 14.50 3.29 -11.48
CA PHE A 100 14.72 3.12 -10.05
C PHE A 100 13.88 4.12 -9.29
N MET A 101 13.24 3.62 -8.23
CA MET A 101 12.41 4.42 -7.33
C MET A 101 13.24 5.38 -6.48
N GLY A 102 12.53 6.33 -5.92
CA GLY A 102 12.99 7.29 -4.93
C GLY A 102 11.84 7.74 -4.05
N ASN A 103 12.13 8.66 -3.15
CA ASN A 103 11.09 9.28 -2.33
C ASN A 103 10.29 10.27 -3.17
N ILE A 104 8.98 10.32 -2.95
CA ILE A 104 8.10 11.26 -3.64
C ILE A 104 7.28 12.02 -2.62
N ILE A 105 7.40 13.34 -2.64
CA ILE A 105 6.59 14.26 -1.85
C ILE A 105 5.53 14.80 -2.79
N GLY A 106 4.35 14.21 -2.75
CA GLY A 106 3.26 14.50 -3.69
C GLY A 106 2.59 15.84 -3.47
N ASN A 107 2.56 16.38 -2.24
CA ASN A 107 1.85 17.63 -1.91
C ASN A 107 0.37 17.68 -2.39
N GLY A 108 -0.28 16.51 -2.49
CA GLY A 108 -1.65 16.37 -3.03
C GLY A 108 -1.73 16.20 -4.54
N HIS A 109 -0.60 16.18 -5.25
CA HIS A 109 -0.52 15.97 -6.69
C HIS A 109 -0.55 14.49 -7.10
N ILE A 110 -0.69 14.28 -8.40
CA ILE A 110 -0.79 12.98 -9.04
C ILE A 110 0.58 12.48 -9.49
N LEU A 111 0.80 11.16 -9.37
CA LEU A 111 1.77 10.39 -10.12
C LEU A 111 1.02 9.43 -11.05
N ASP A 112 1.01 9.71 -12.34
CA ASP A 112 0.33 8.88 -13.35
C ASP A 112 1.38 8.06 -14.12
N LEU A 113 1.46 6.76 -13.82
CA LEU A 113 2.45 5.86 -14.40
C LEU A 113 2.06 5.45 -15.80
N SER A 114 3.01 5.32 -16.73
CA SER A 114 2.66 4.96 -18.11
C SER A 114 2.26 3.49 -18.27
N THR A 115 1.64 3.17 -19.41
CA THR A 115 1.40 1.77 -19.83
C THR A 115 2.67 0.96 -20.08
N SER A 116 3.83 1.62 -20.19
CA SER A 116 5.14 0.95 -20.34
C SER A 116 5.79 0.62 -18.99
N GLN A 117 5.26 1.16 -17.89
CA GLN A 117 5.77 0.88 -16.56
C GLN A 117 5.31 -0.52 -16.14
N THR A 118 6.24 -1.47 -16.01
CA THR A 118 5.89 -2.88 -15.68
C THR A 118 6.53 -3.37 -14.39
N TYR A 119 7.41 -2.57 -13.78
CA TYR A 119 8.08 -2.92 -12.54
C TYR A 119 8.36 -1.66 -11.72
N LEU A 120 8.41 -1.77 -10.41
CA LEU A 120 8.87 -0.71 -9.51
C LEU A 120 9.95 -1.33 -8.63
N VAL A 121 11.18 -0.86 -8.79
CA VAL A 121 12.36 -1.44 -8.13
C VAL A 121 13.22 -0.33 -7.53
N GLY A 122 13.85 -0.64 -6.40
CA GLY A 122 14.86 0.20 -5.79
C GLY A 122 16.18 0.20 -6.55
N ASP A 123 17.12 1.02 -6.09
CA ASP A 123 18.49 1.00 -6.62
C ASP A 123 19.14 -0.35 -6.28
N VAL A 124 19.46 -1.13 -7.31
CA VAL A 124 20.09 -2.46 -7.21
C VAL A 124 21.50 -2.42 -6.60
N ASN A 125 22.11 -1.25 -6.51
CA ASN A 125 23.42 -1.06 -5.89
C ASN A 125 23.33 -0.64 -4.42
N ALA A 126 22.12 -0.36 -3.91
CA ALA A 126 21.93 0.00 -2.52
C ALA A 126 22.11 -1.24 -1.62
N VAL A 127 22.75 -1.02 -0.45
CA VAL A 127 22.99 -2.09 0.52
C VAL A 127 21.81 -2.16 1.50
N GLY A 128 21.20 -3.34 1.63
CA GLY A 128 20.10 -3.60 2.56
C GLY A 128 18.72 -3.28 1.99
N ILE A 129 17.68 -3.59 2.77
CA ILE A 129 16.27 -3.41 2.37
C ILE A 129 15.99 -1.92 2.16
N GLN A 130 15.54 -1.57 0.96
CA GLN A 130 15.17 -0.20 0.62
C GLN A 130 13.67 0.01 0.81
N VAL A 131 13.33 1.09 1.51
CA VAL A 131 11.95 1.54 1.69
C VAL A 131 11.86 2.97 1.16
N TYR A 132 11.03 3.17 0.15
CA TYR A 132 10.83 4.49 -0.48
C TYR A 132 9.58 5.15 0.07
N GLN A 133 9.71 6.37 0.57
CA GLN A 133 8.57 7.07 1.15
C GLN A 133 7.82 7.89 0.10
N TRP A 134 6.54 7.62 -0.05
CA TRP A 134 5.61 8.35 -0.93
C TRP A 134 4.58 9.06 -0.05
N SER A 135 4.58 10.40 -0.03
CA SER A 135 3.76 11.17 0.90
C SER A 135 2.75 12.07 0.20
N ASN A 136 1.51 12.07 0.70
CA ASN A 136 0.41 12.90 0.19
C ASN A 136 0.30 12.84 -1.35
N ILE A 137 0.19 11.64 -1.91
CA ILE A 137 0.23 11.44 -3.36
C ILE A 137 -0.93 10.56 -3.82
N ASN A 138 -1.44 10.84 -5.02
CA ASN A 138 -2.36 9.96 -5.71
C ASN A 138 -1.62 9.28 -6.87
N THR A 139 -1.44 7.98 -6.79
CA THR A 139 -0.77 7.19 -7.83
C THR A 139 -1.78 6.41 -8.65
N PHE A 140 -1.67 6.49 -9.98
CA PHE A 140 -2.49 5.73 -10.92
C PHE A 140 -1.61 4.75 -11.70
N LEU A 141 -2.07 3.50 -11.79
CA LEU A 141 -1.45 2.47 -12.61
C LEU A 141 -2.15 2.39 -13.97
N ASN A 142 -1.38 2.28 -15.05
CA ASN A 142 -1.89 2.03 -16.40
C ASN A 142 -1.37 0.69 -16.98
N SER A 143 -0.83 -0.18 -16.12
CA SER A 143 -0.35 -1.51 -16.45
C SER A 143 -0.15 -2.32 -15.16
N ASP A 144 -0.03 -3.64 -15.31
CA ASP A 144 0.38 -4.51 -14.21
C ASP A 144 1.83 -4.21 -13.79
N ILE A 145 2.10 -4.24 -12.47
CA ILE A 145 3.38 -3.86 -11.88
C ILE A 145 3.98 -5.00 -11.08
N SER A 146 5.23 -5.37 -11.36
CA SER A 146 6.09 -6.13 -10.44
C SER A 146 6.72 -5.16 -9.42
N LEU A 147 6.24 -5.18 -8.17
CA LEU A 147 6.79 -4.36 -7.10
C LEU A 147 7.92 -5.16 -6.41
N GLN A 148 9.14 -4.66 -6.53
CA GLN A 148 10.37 -5.34 -6.09
C GLN A 148 11.08 -4.66 -4.92
N SER A 149 10.47 -3.63 -4.34
CA SER A 149 10.97 -2.95 -3.14
C SER A 149 9.81 -2.35 -2.37
N ALA A 150 10.03 -2.03 -1.10
CA ALA A 150 8.97 -1.51 -0.25
C ALA A 150 8.66 -0.03 -0.55
N ILE A 151 7.38 0.32 -0.53
CA ILE A 151 6.88 1.69 -0.55
C ILE A 151 6.18 1.98 0.78
N LEU A 152 6.61 3.03 1.47
CA LEU A 152 5.97 3.54 2.67
C LEU A 152 5.11 4.76 2.31
N PHE A 153 3.79 4.60 2.36
CA PHE A 153 2.85 5.69 2.16
C PHE A 153 2.68 6.51 3.43
N ALA A 154 2.94 7.82 3.35
CA ALA A 154 2.79 8.76 4.45
C ALA A 154 1.72 9.83 4.16
N GLY A 155 1.11 10.38 5.21
CA GLY A 155 0.00 11.32 5.07
C GLY A 155 -1.24 10.67 4.47
N ASN A 156 -1.96 11.38 3.61
CA ASN A 156 -3.15 10.86 2.92
C ASN A 156 -2.82 10.56 1.46
N SER A 157 -2.76 9.28 1.10
CA SER A 157 -2.39 8.85 -0.24
C SER A 157 -3.42 7.89 -0.86
N LEU A 158 -3.45 7.83 -2.18
CA LEU A 158 -4.25 6.92 -2.98
C LEU A 158 -3.32 6.12 -3.90
N LEU A 159 -3.56 4.82 -4.01
CA LEU A 159 -3.04 3.97 -5.07
C LEU A 159 -4.22 3.35 -5.80
N ASP A 160 -4.54 3.90 -6.97
CA ASP A 160 -5.60 3.40 -7.85
C ASP A 160 -4.98 2.50 -8.91
N GLY A 161 -5.33 1.22 -8.86
CA GLY A 161 -4.82 0.22 -9.78
C GLY A 161 -5.46 0.27 -11.16
N GLY A 162 -6.57 0.98 -11.36
CA GLY A 162 -7.24 1.01 -12.68
C GLY A 162 -7.71 -0.38 -13.17
N GLY A 163 -7.82 -1.37 -12.28
CA GLY A 163 -8.11 -2.76 -12.60
C GLY A 163 -6.87 -3.63 -12.83
N HIS A 164 -5.67 -3.06 -12.71
CA HIS A 164 -4.40 -3.75 -12.88
C HIS A 164 -3.97 -4.52 -11.62
N CYS A 165 -2.94 -5.36 -11.81
CA CYS A 165 -2.36 -6.17 -10.76
C CYS A 165 -1.00 -5.63 -10.30
N ILE A 166 -0.79 -5.58 -8.97
CA ILE A 166 0.53 -5.54 -8.36
C ILE A 166 0.95 -6.96 -7.96
N ASP A 167 2.07 -7.41 -8.51
CA ASP A 167 2.79 -8.60 -8.10
C ASP A 167 3.90 -8.23 -7.12
N LEU A 168 3.76 -8.62 -5.85
CA LEU A 168 4.83 -8.42 -4.88
C LEU A 168 5.94 -9.46 -5.09
N GLN A 169 7.13 -8.98 -5.42
CA GLN A 169 8.32 -9.80 -5.68
C GLN A 169 9.51 -9.26 -4.89
N ASN A 170 10.53 -10.07 -4.63
CA ASN A 170 11.82 -9.59 -4.09
C ASN A 170 11.70 -8.59 -2.92
N GLU A 171 10.91 -8.90 -1.88
CA GLU A 171 10.68 -7.99 -0.73
C GLU A 171 9.82 -6.75 -1.04
N GLY A 172 9.03 -6.81 -2.12
CA GLY A 172 8.01 -5.82 -2.45
C GLY A 172 6.97 -5.74 -1.35
N ALA A 173 6.80 -4.56 -0.77
CA ALA A 173 5.84 -4.32 0.29
C ALA A 173 5.14 -2.99 0.14
N ILE A 174 3.88 -2.94 0.59
CA ILE A 174 3.11 -1.72 0.72
C ILE A 174 2.93 -1.46 2.21
N ALA A 175 3.56 -0.40 2.70
CA ALA A 175 3.50 -0.01 4.10
C ALA A 175 2.75 1.31 4.27
N VAL A 176 2.03 1.48 5.37
CA VAL A 176 1.37 2.74 5.72
C VAL A 176 2.01 3.32 6.98
N GLY A 177 2.48 4.56 6.88
CA GLY A 177 3.18 5.28 7.93
C GLY A 177 2.30 5.64 9.13
N THR A 178 2.93 6.13 10.20
CA THR A 178 2.24 6.64 11.38
C THR A 178 1.32 7.80 11.02
N ASN A 179 0.12 7.86 11.62
CA ASN A 179 -0.90 8.89 11.38
C ASN A 179 -1.22 9.08 9.88
N SER A 180 -1.12 8.00 9.10
CA SER A 180 -1.28 8.02 7.65
C SER A 180 -2.44 7.13 7.23
N THR A 181 -3.07 7.51 6.12
CA THR A 181 -4.13 6.74 5.47
C THR A 181 -3.71 6.45 4.05
N LEU A 182 -3.77 5.18 3.65
CA LEU A 182 -3.65 4.76 2.26
C LEU A 182 -4.98 4.20 1.79
N THR A 183 -5.50 4.76 0.71
CA THR A 183 -6.60 4.14 -0.05
C THR A 183 -6.00 3.26 -1.14
N LEU A 184 -6.29 1.96 -1.10
CA LEU A 184 -6.04 1.02 -2.17
C LEU A 184 -7.33 0.87 -2.95
N LYS A 185 -7.31 1.16 -4.25
CA LYS A 185 -8.53 1.21 -5.06
C LYS A 185 -8.41 0.44 -6.37
N ASN A 186 -9.44 -0.33 -6.72
CA ASN A 186 -9.59 -1.00 -8.02
C ASN A 186 -8.30 -1.74 -8.42
N ILE A 187 -7.82 -2.62 -7.53
CA ILE A 187 -6.49 -3.22 -7.65
C ILE A 187 -6.46 -4.65 -7.14
N LYS A 188 -5.70 -5.49 -7.84
CA LYS A 188 -5.36 -6.84 -7.38
C LYS A 188 -3.94 -6.89 -6.88
N ILE A 189 -3.71 -7.29 -5.63
CA ILE A 189 -2.38 -7.44 -5.06
C ILE A 189 -2.14 -8.92 -4.77
N LYS A 190 -1.11 -9.51 -5.38
CA LYS A 190 -0.80 -10.93 -5.26
C LYS A 190 0.57 -11.21 -4.66
N ASN A 191 0.77 -12.49 -4.31
CA ASN A 191 1.98 -13.01 -3.67
C ASN A 191 2.20 -12.47 -2.26
N LEU A 192 1.11 -12.19 -1.53
CA LEU A 192 1.17 -11.79 -0.12
C LEU A 192 1.62 -12.96 0.78
N ASN A 193 2.54 -12.68 1.69
CA ASN A 193 3.05 -13.61 2.71
C ASN A 193 3.67 -12.84 3.90
N ASN A 194 3.90 -13.52 5.02
CA ASN A 194 4.40 -12.88 6.24
C ASN A 194 5.91 -12.56 6.24
N LEU A 195 6.68 -13.14 5.31
CA LEU A 195 8.13 -13.01 5.30
C LEU A 195 8.56 -11.68 4.68
N ASN A 196 8.27 -11.53 3.39
CA ASN A 196 8.91 -10.51 2.56
C ASN A 196 7.90 -9.66 1.79
N ASN A 197 6.75 -10.22 1.41
CA ASN A 197 5.80 -9.57 0.51
C ASN A 197 4.50 -9.19 1.23
N ARG A 198 4.42 -7.95 1.70
CA ARG A 198 3.47 -7.58 2.75
C ARG A 198 2.65 -6.33 2.45
N ILE A 199 1.45 -6.28 3.02
CA ILE A 199 0.69 -5.06 3.26
C ILE A 199 0.65 -4.84 4.78
N ILE A 200 1.28 -3.77 5.27
CA ILE A 200 1.49 -3.55 6.72
C ILE A 200 1.27 -2.08 7.12
N CYS A 201 1.03 -1.90 8.41
CA CYS A 201 0.94 -0.60 9.06
C CYS A 201 2.14 -0.40 9.99
N ALA A 202 2.66 0.83 10.04
CA ALA A 202 3.78 1.18 10.92
C ALA A 202 3.34 1.51 12.35
N ALA A 203 2.08 1.91 12.56
CA ALA A 203 1.56 2.27 13.88
C ALA A 203 0.05 1.96 14.02
N SER A 204 -0.45 1.94 15.25
CA SER A 204 -1.90 1.76 15.53
C SER A 204 -2.78 2.87 14.92
N THR A 205 -2.19 4.03 14.62
CA THR A 205 -2.86 5.15 13.97
C THR A 205 -2.88 5.07 12.44
N SER A 206 -2.21 4.07 11.85
CA SER A 206 -2.21 3.83 10.40
C SER A 206 -3.53 3.19 9.97
N ILE A 207 -4.04 3.63 8.82
CA ILE A 207 -5.31 3.18 8.25
C ILE A 207 -5.12 2.74 6.80
N ILE A 208 -5.61 1.56 6.45
CA ILE A 208 -5.75 1.12 5.06
C ILE A 208 -7.22 1.16 4.68
N LYS A 209 -7.58 1.86 3.60
CA LYS A 209 -8.92 1.78 3.02
C LYS A 209 -8.87 0.88 1.80
N PHE A 210 -9.64 -0.18 1.81
CA PHE A 210 -9.78 -1.08 0.67
C PHE A 210 -11.05 -0.72 -0.09
N GLN A 211 -10.90 -0.37 -1.37
CA GLN A 211 -12.01 -0.09 -2.27
C GLN A 211 -11.89 -0.88 -3.57
N ASP A 212 -12.72 -1.91 -3.76
CA ASP A 212 -12.63 -2.81 -4.93
C ASP A 212 -11.25 -3.47 -5.03
N VAL A 213 -10.88 -4.20 -3.98
CA VAL A 213 -9.53 -4.79 -3.83
C VAL A 213 -9.59 -6.31 -3.73
N ASP A 214 -8.75 -6.96 -4.53
CA ASP A 214 -8.45 -8.39 -4.43
C ASP A 214 -7.07 -8.60 -3.78
N LEU A 215 -7.02 -9.27 -2.63
CA LEU A 215 -5.78 -9.72 -1.98
C LEU A 215 -5.58 -11.22 -2.20
N VAL A 216 -4.49 -11.59 -2.88
CA VAL A 216 -4.15 -12.98 -3.20
C VAL A 216 -2.97 -13.45 -2.35
N PHE A 217 -3.25 -14.33 -1.39
CA PHE A 217 -2.29 -14.87 -0.45
C PHE A 217 -1.55 -16.07 -1.04
N SER A 218 -0.21 -16.00 -0.99
CA SER A 218 0.68 -17.14 -1.27
C SER A 218 1.00 -17.96 -0.02
N ASP A 219 0.90 -17.33 1.15
CA ASP A 219 1.02 -17.93 2.48
C ASP A 219 0.28 -17.02 3.48
N SER A 220 0.35 -17.35 4.76
CA SER A 220 -0.18 -16.54 5.85
C SER A 220 0.45 -15.15 5.87
N LEU A 221 -0.33 -14.13 6.23
CA LEU A 221 0.08 -12.75 6.47
C LEU A 221 -0.46 -12.32 7.83
N ASP A 222 0.39 -11.77 8.69
CA ASP A 222 -0.02 -11.22 9.98
C ASP A 222 -0.25 -9.70 9.92
N PHE A 223 -1.50 -9.30 10.13
CA PHE A 223 -1.92 -7.91 10.26
C PHE A 223 -1.97 -7.52 11.75
N SER A 224 -0.81 -7.15 12.28
CA SER A 224 -0.58 -6.98 13.72
C SER A 224 -0.72 -5.56 14.26
N VAL A 225 -0.77 -4.56 13.37
CA VAL A 225 -0.77 -3.14 13.74
C VAL A 225 -1.70 -2.38 12.81
N GLY A 226 -2.25 -1.26 13.30
CA GLY A 226 -3.17 -0.40 12.54
C GLY A 226 -4.54 -1.05 12.35
N LYS A 227 -5.34 -0.44 11.48
CA LYS A 227 -6.69 -0.91 11.14
C LYS A 227 -6.97 -0.76 9.65
N PHE A 228 -8.03 -1.41 9.19
CA PHE A 228 -8.55 -1.19 7.84
C PHE A 228 -10.02 -0.79 7.83
N THR A 229 -10.44 -0.18 6.72
CA THR A 229 -11.86 -0.02 6.37
C THR A 229 -12.12 -0.66 5.01
N VAL A 230 -13.31 -1.23 4.84
CA VAL A 230 -13.77 -1.77 3.56
C VAL A 230 -14.86 -0.85 3.02
N ASP A 231 -14.59 -0.30 1.84
CA ASP A 231 -15.49 0.55 1.06
C ASP A 231 -15.83 -0.19 -0.25
N ASN A 232 -17.07 -0.62 -0.45
CA ASN A 232 -17.44 -1.59 -1.50
C ASN A 232 -16.80 -2.97 -1.22
N ASP A 233 -16.01 -3.56 -2.12
CA ASP A 233 -15.54 -4.94 -1.93
C ASP A 233 -14.06 -5.04 -1.52
N LEU A 234 -13.80 -5.89 -0.52
CA LEU A 234 -12.49 -6.45 -0.21
C LEU A 234 -12.58 -7.97 -0.30
N LYS A 235 -11.91 -8.55 -1.29
CA LYS A 235 -11.87 -10.00 -1.50
C LYS A 235 -10.52 -10.58 -1.10
N LEU A 236 -10.54 -11.56 -0.22
CA LEU A 236 -9.40 -12.36 0.18
C LEU A 236 -9.44 -13.70 -0.56
N THR A 237 -8.33 -14.14 -1.15
CA THR A 237 -8.25 -15.41 -1.88
C THR A 237 -6.85 -16.04 -1.84
N GLY A 238 -6.72 -17.26 -2.35
CA GLY A 238 -5.50 -18.06 -2.28
C GLY A 238 -5.52 -19.03 -1.08
N SER A 239 -4.44 -19.77 -0.90
CA SER A 239 -4.36 -20.84 0.12
C SER A 239 -3.84 -20.37 1.49
N GLY A 240 -3.53 -19.09 1.62
CA GLY A 240 -2.96 -18.51 2.84
C GLY A 240 -4.00 -18.14 3.90
N LYS A 241 -3.49 -17.59 5.00
CA LYS A 241 -4.29 -17.02 6.09
C LYS A 241 -4.10 -15.51 6.18
N PHE A 242 -5.18 -14.76 6.33
CA PHE A 242 -5.12 -13.40 6.84
C PHE A 242 -5.28 -13.44 8.36
N ILE A 243 -4.20 -13.24 9.10
CA ILE A 243 -4.21 -13.28 10.57
C ILE A 243 -4.43 -11.85 11.08
N TYR A 244 -5.59 -11.62 11.68
CA TYR A 244 -5.95 -10.35 12.28
C TYR A 244 -5.52 -10.34 13.76
N SER A 245 -4.29 -9.91 14.03
CA SER A 245 -3.72 -9.89 15.38
C SER A 245 -3.65 -8.49 16.02
N THR A 246 -3.95 -7.45 15.25
CA THR A 246 -4.08 -6.08 15.77
C THR A 246 -5.16 -5.96 16.84
N ASN A 247 -4.97 -5.05 17.78
CA ASN A 247 -5.96 -4.68 18.80
C ASN A 247 -6.83 -3.48 18.38
N GLN A 248 -6.69 -2.99 17.14
CA GLN A 248 -7.49 -1.89 16.61
C GLN A 248 -8.80 -2.41 16.02
N ILE A 249 -9.82 -1.54 15.92
CA ILE A 249 -11.09 -1.87 15.28
C ILE A 249 -10.97 -1.60 13.78
N SER A 250 -11.24 -2.62 12.97
CA SER A 250 -11.44 -2.49 11.52
C SER A 250 -12.93 -2.52 11.20
N THR A 251 -13.33 -1.80 10.16
CA THR A 251 -14.75 -1.54 9.88
C THR A 251 -15.12 -2.00 8.47
N ILE A 252 -16.20 -2.75 8.36
CA ILE A 252 -16.91 -2.95 7.10
C ILE A 252 -18.00 -1.88 7.02
N ASN A 253 -17.90 -0.99 6.03
CA ASN A 253 -18.84 0.11 5.89
C ASN A 253 -20.21 -0.37 5.38
N SER A 254 -21.21 0.51 5.40
CA SER A 254 -22.52 0.22 4.81
C SER A 254 -22.37 -0.14 3.34
N TYR A 255 -23.18 -1.09 2.85
CA TYR A 255 -23.15 -1.59 1.47
C TYR A 255 -21.77 -2.06 0.99
N SER A 256 -20.94 -2.56 1.91
CA SER A 256 -19.59 -3.03 1.64
C SER A 256 -19.43 -4.48 2.09
N SER A 257 -18.52 -5.22 1.46
CA SER A 257 -18.35 -6.66 1.64
C SER A 257 -16.89 -7.04 1.91
N LEU A 258 -16.65 -7.75 3.00
CA LEU A 258 -15.44 -8.58 3.16
C LEU A 258 -15.75 -9.99 2.67
N ILE A 259 -15.06 -10.44 1.63
CA ILE A 259 -15.33 -11.71 0.95
C ILE A 259 -14.17 -12.68 1.19
N LEU A 260 -14.46 -13.83 1.80
CA LEU A 260 -13.51 -14.93 1.97
C LEU A 260 -13.73 -15.95 0.87
N ASP A 261 -12.87 -15.94 -0.16
CA ASP A 261 -13.02 -16.76 -1.35
C ASP A 261 -11.95 -17.86 -1.44
N SER A 262 -12.33 -19.03 -1.96
CA SER A 262 -11.40 -20.05 -2.46
C SER A 262 -10.36 -20.54 -1.44
N ASN A 263 -10.83 -21.20 -0.37
CA ASN A 263 -10.03 -21.84 0.68
C ASN A 263 -9.19 -20.89 1.56
N VAL A 264 -9.27 -19.58 1.37
CA VAL A 264 -8.60 -18.63 2.27
C VAL A 264 -9.16 -18.73 3.69
N THR A 265 -8.31 -18.49 4.68
CA THR A 265 -8.75 -18.37 6.08
C THR A 265 -8.58 -16.94 6.57
N PHE A 266 -9.65 -16.34 7.09
CA PHE A 266 -9.54 -15.16 7.95
C PHE A 266 -9.46 -15.63 9.40
N SER A 267 -8.35 -15.35 10.07
CA SER A 267 -8.12 -15.75 11.46
C SER A 267 -8.18 -14.56 12.39
N TYR A 268 -9.27 -14.45 13.16
CA TYR A 268 -9.40 -13.50 14.25
C TYR A 268 -8.58 -13.96 15.45
N ALA A 269 -7.44 -13.29 15.68
CA ALA A 269 -6.46 -13.67 16.69
C ALA A 269 -5.82 -12.44 17.36
N PRO A 270 -6.61 -11.44 17.80
CA PRO A 270 -6.04 -10.20 18.33
C PRO A 270 -5.21 -10.45 19.58
N VAL A 271 -4.19 -9.62 19.79
CA VAL A 271 -3.35 -9.66 21.01
C VAL A 271 -4.08 -9.21 22.28
N SER A 272 -5.36 -8.82 22.17
CA SER A 272 -6.23 -8.47 23.29
C SER A 272 -7.34 -9.51 23.47
N ASN A 273 -8.08 -9.42 24.57
CA ASN A 273 -9.27 -10.25 24.80
C ASN A 273 -10.56 -9.68 24.16
N SER A 274 -10.42 -8.74 23.22
CA SER A 274 -11.58 -8.12 22.57
C SER A 274 -12.18 -9.04 21.53
N ARG A 275 -13.51 -9.19 21.55
CA ARG A 275 -14.28 -10.00 20.60
C ARG A 275 -14.90 -9.16 19.47
N ASP A 276 -14.74 -7.83 19.52
CA ASP A 276 -15.51 -6.86 18.72
C ASP A 276 -14.62 -5.95 17.86
N LEU A 277 -13.45 -6.45 17.42
CA LEU A 277 -12.52 -5.64 16.62
C LEU A 277 -12.79 -5.67 15.11
N LEU A 278 -13.76 -6.46 14.66
CA LEU A 278 -14.30 -6.42 13.30
C LEU A 278 -15.73 -5.87 13.39
N ASP A 279 -15.90 -4.57 13.14
CA ASP A 279 -17.17 -3.86 13.30
C ASP A 279 -17.92 -3.74 11.97
N PHE A 280 -19.22 -4.01 12.01
CA PHE A 280 -20.14 -3.82 10.89
C PHE A 280 -20.91 -2.52 11.13
N THR A 281 -20.90 -1.62 10.16
CA THR A 281 -21.53 -0.30 10.32
C THR A 281 -23.03 -0.43 10.53
N ASP A 282 -23.69 -1.25 9.71
CA ASP A 282 -25.11 -1.56 9.83
C ASP A 282 -25.44 -2.90 9.14
N LYS A 283 -26.75 -3.23 9.05
CA LYS A 283 -27.27 -4.47 8.44
C LYS A 283 -26.87 -4.71 6.97
N THR A 284 -26.38 -3.69 6.27
CA THR A 284 -25.95 -3.74 4.87
C THR A 284 -24.46 -4.01 4.73
N SER A 285 -23.68 -4.00 5.82
CA SER A 285 -22.31 -4.51 5.84
C SER A 285 -22.31 -6.03 5.77
N ILE A 286 -21.47 -6.60 4.91
CA ILE A 286 -21.48 -8.04 4.59
C ILE A 286 -20.12 -8.66 4.93
N LEU A 287 -20.15 -9.78 5.65
CA LEU A 287 -19.09 -10.78 5.63
C LEU A 287 -19.58 -11.96 4.80
N GLU A 288 -18.95 -12.19 3.65
CA GLU A 288 -19.29 -13.28 2.75
C GLU A 288 -18.30 -14.43 2.88
N LEU A 289 -18.83 -15.63 3.10
CA LEU A 289 -18.10 -16.89 3.03
C LEU A 289 -18.40 -17.56 1.68
N ASN A 290 -17.45 -17.44 0.76
CA ASN A 290 -17.52 -17.99 -0.58
C ASN A 290 -16.49 -19.12 -0.76
N GLY A 291 -16.60 -20.16 0.07
CA GLY A 291 -15.61 -21.25 0.09
C GLY A 291 -14.41 -20.99 1.00
N GLY A 292 -14.49 -19.95 1.84
CA GLY A 292 -13.47 -19.60 2.83
C GLY A 292 -13.75 -20.15 4.23
N THR A 293 -12.80 -19.92 5.13
CA THR A 293 -12.94 -20.25 6.56
C THR A 293 -12.85 -18.98 7.40
N LEU A 294 -13.84 -18.76 8.27
CA LEU A 294 -13.74 -17.81 9.37
C LEU A 294 -13.26 -18.55 10.63
N HIS A 295 -12.06 -18.22 11.07
CA HIS A 295 -11.39 -18.82 12.21
C HIS A 295 -11.33 -17.83 13.37
N SER A 296 -11.63 -18.27 14.59
CA SER A 296 -11.41 -17.55 15.84
C SER A 296 -10.55 -18.38 16.77
N THR A 297 -9.54 -17.75 17.37
CA THR A 297 -8.76 -18.36 18.46
C THR A 297 -9.57 -18.37 19.77
N THR A 298 -8.92 -18.76 20.87
CA THR A 298 -9.46 -18.66 22.23
C THR A 298 -9.81 -17.24 22.68
N THR A 299 -9.52 -16.19 21.90
CA THR A 299 -10.10 -14.86 22.16
C THR A 299 -11.62 -14.85 21.97
N GLY A 300 -12.14 -15.68 21.05
CA GLY A 300 -13.51 -15.60 20.57
C GLY A 300 -13.76 -14.41 19.64
N LEU A 301 -14.84 -14.50 18.88
CA LEU A 301 -15.26 -13.48 17.92
C LEU A 301 -16.75 -13.22 18.09
N ARG A 302 -17.18 -11.97 18.04
CA ARG A 302 -18.59 -11.61 18.04
C ARG A 302 -18.92 -10.75 16.84
N LEU A 303 -19.91 -11.19 16.06
CA LEU A 303 -20.40 -10.50 14.88
C LEU A 303 -21.78 -9.91 15.20
N THR A 304 -21.99 -8.61 14.96
CA THR A 304 -23.24 -7.91 15.28
C THR A 304 -23.70 -7.02 14.13
N LYS A 305 -24.99 -6.64 14.12
CA LYS A 305 -25.66 -5.72 13.19
C LYS A 305 -25.77 -6.18 11.73
N GLY A 306 -24.64 -6.53 11.11
CA GLY A 306 -24.50 -6.78 9.67
C GLY A 306 -25.09 -8.11 9.18
N THR A 307 -24.58 -8.56 8.04
CA THR A 307 -25.00 -9.82 7.40
C THR A 307 -23.82 -10.78 7.23
N LEU A 308 -23.97 -12.01 7.72
CA LEU A 308 -23.16 -13.16 7.32
C LEU A 308 -23.83 -13.84 6.14
N LEU A 309 -23.19 -13.80 4.97
CA LEU A 309 -23.65 -14.45 3.74
C LEU A 309 -22.81 -15.70 3.47
N VAL A 310 -23.45 -16.85 3.25
CA VAL A 310 -22.77 -18.10 2.89
C VAL A 310 -23.13 -18.46 1.45
N SER A 311 -22.22 -18.17 0.53
CA SER A 311 -22.44 -18.33 -0.92
C SER A 311 -21.95 -19.68 -1.45
N ASN A 312 -20.95 -20.28 -0.80
CA ASN A 312 -20.41 -21.60 -1.11
C ASN A 312 -20.05 -22.37 0.16
N ASN A 313 -19.79 -23.67 0.05
CA ASN A 313 -19.46 -24.53 1.19
C ASN A 313 -18.28 -23.96 1.98
N SER A 314 -18.54 -23.54 3.21
CA SER A 314 -17.60 -22.75 4.02
C SER A 314 -17.56 -23.24 5.46
N ASN A 315 -16.59 -22.75 6.24
CA ASN A 315 -16.39 -23.17 7.62
C ASN A 315 -16.42 -22.00 8.60
N LEU A 316 -17.06 -22.20 9.76
CA LEU A 316 -16.76 -21.47 10.98
C LEU A 316 -15.94 -22.38 11.90
N PHE A 317 -14.82 -21.87 12.41
CA PHE A 317 -13.95 -22.61 13.32
C PHE A 317 -13.64 -21.76 14.55
N ALA A 318 -14.05 -22.23 15.73
CA ALA A 318 -13.73 -21.65 17.02
C ALA A 318 -12.79 -22.60 17.80
N GLU A 319 -11.61 -22.12 18.20
CA GLU A 319 -10.69 -22.89 19.07
C GLU A 319 -11.18 -22.97 20.52
N GLY A 320 -11.95 -21.97 20.96
CA GLY A 320 -12.42 -21.84 22.33
C GLY A 320 -13.39 -22.93 22.78
N GLU A 321 -13.30 -23.30 24.06
CA GLU A 321 -14.15 -24.34 24.67
C GLU A 321 -15.26 -23.76 25.57
N VAL A 322 -15.23 -22.46 25.84
CA VAL A 322 -16.21 -21.76 26.68
C VAL A 322 -16.91 -20.63 25.93
N GLU A 323 -18.08 -20.19 26.41
CA GLU A 323 -18.93 -19.21 25.74
C GLU A 323 -18.21 -17.90 25.39
N THR A 324 -17.31 -17.44 26.27
CA THR A 324 -16.54 -16.20 26.05
C THR A 324 -15.50 -16.33 24.94
N GLU A 325 -15.15 -17.55 24.53
CA GLU A 325 -14.15 -17.85 23.50
C GLU A 325 -14.80 -18.35 22.20
N SER A 326 -16.15 -18.37 22.15
CA SER A 326 -16.93 -18.82 20.99
C SER A 326 -16.96 -17.79 19.86
N ILE A 327 -17.44 -18.24 18.68
CA ILE A 327 -17.99 -17.33 17.68
C ILE A 327 -19.47 -17.05 18.01
N SER A 328 -19.78 -15.81 18.41
CA SER A 328 -21.15 -15.35 18.70
C SER A 328 -21.75 -14.62 17.49
N LEU A 329 -22.96 -15.01 17.09
CA LEU A 329 -23.79 -14.32 16.10
C LEU A 329 -24.84 -13.48 16.85
N GLY A 330 -24.63 -12.18 16.95
CA GLY A 330 -25.42 -11.28 17.79
C GLY A 330 -24.77 -10.97 19.14
N ASN A 331 -25.47 -10.21 19.99
CA ASN A 331 -24.98 -9.82 21.33
C ASN A 331 -26.07 -9.80 22.42
N GLY A 332 -27.21 -10.44 22.18
CA GLY A 332 -28.34 -10.48 23.10
C GLY A 332 -29.24 -9.25 23.06
N THR A 333 -29.08 -8.36 22.07
CA THR A 333 -29.92 -7.16 21.89
C THR A 333 -30.42 -7.03 20.46
N GLU A 334 -31.63 -6.47 20.26
CA GLU A 334 -32.22 -6.34 18.91
C GLU A 334 -31.32 -5.53 17.97
N ALA A 335 -30.70 -4.46 18.48
CA ALA A 335 -29.79 -3.61 17.72
C ALA A 335 -28.48 -4.32 17.33
N GLY A 336 -28.09 -5.36 18.07
CA GLY A 336 -26.90 -6.15 17.79
C GLY A 336 -27.15 -7.40 16.96
N ASN A 337 -28.39 -7.68 16.56
CA ASN A 337 -28.71 -8.86 15.77
C ASN A 337 -27.87 -8.94 14.49
N LEU A 338 -27.29 -10.10 14.22
CA LEU A 338 -26.63 -10.43 12.97
C LEU A 338 -27.59 -11.19 12.06
N ARG A 339 -27.76 -10.72 10.82
CA ARG A 339 -28.51 -11.47 9.81
C ARG A 339 -27.64 -12.59 9.25
N VAL A 340 -28.18 -13.80 9.12
CA VAL A 340 -27.51 -14.93 8.45
C VAL A 340 -28.30 -15.31 7.21
N ILE A 341 -27.63 -15.40 6.06
CA ILE A 341 -28.21 -15.82 4.79
C ILE A 341 -27.40 -17.00 4.25
N GLY A 342 -28.03 -18.17 4.15
CA GLY A 342 -27.41 -19.37 3.59
C GLY A 342 -27.89 -19.63 2.16
N ALA A 343 -26.96 -19.66 1.21
CA ALA A 343 -27.16 -20.19 -0.14
C ALA A 343 -26.39 -21.51 -0.37
N ALA A 344 -25.51 -21.90 0.57
CA ALA A 344 -24.74 -23.13 0.56
C ALA A 344 -24.54 -23.69 1.99
N ASN A 345 -23.80 -24.80 2.12
CA ASN A 345 -23.54 -25.41 3.41
C ASN A 345 -22.55 -24.57 4.24
N LEU A 346 -22.80 -24.49 5.55
CA LEU A 346 -21.87 -23.94 6.52
C LEU A 346 -21.55 -25.02 7.54
N GLU A 347 -20.28 -25.41 7.61
CA GLU A 347 -19.80 -26.36 8.60
C GLU A 347 -19.29 -25.62 9.84
N PHE A 348 -19.57 -26.20 11.01
CA PHE A 348 -19.21 -25.62 12.30
C PHE A 348 -18.24 -26.52 13.05
N TYR A 349 -17.15 -25.94 13.53
CA TYR A 349 -16.16 -26.59 14.35
C TYR A 349 -15.96 -25.76 15.63
N GLY A 350 -16.11 -26.39 16.79
CA GLY A 350 -16.04 -25.71 18.09
C GLY A 350 -17.36 -25.09 18.55
N LEU A 351 -17.30 -24.19 19.53
CA LEU A 351 -18.48 -23.55 20.13
C LEU A 351 -18.92 -22.33 19.31
N ILE A 352 -20.17 -22.37 18.84
CA ILE A 352 -20.83 -21.29 18.11
C ILE A 352 -22.11 -20.92 18.85
N LEU A 353 -22.31 -19.64 19.14
CA LEU A 353 -23.47 -19.13 19.85
C LEU A 353 -24.35 -18.29 18.92
N ASN A 354 -25.66 -18.49 19.02
CA ASN A 354 -26.64 -17.61 18.40
C ASN A 354 -27.22 -16.70 19.48
N ASP A 355 -26.70 -15.49 19.55
CA ASP A 355 -27.07 -14.44 20.51
C ASP A 355 -28.01 -13.41 19.88
N ASN A 356 -28.71 -13.77 18.79
CA ASN A 356 -29.77 -12.94 18.24
C ASN A 356 -31.03 -13.02 19.12
N VAL A 357 -31.78 -11.92 19.21
CA VAL A 357 -33.07 -11.85 19.92
C VAL A 357 -34.22 -11.60 18.94
N GLY A 358 -35.36 -12.26 19.18
CA GLY A 358 -36.60 -12.02 18.44
C GLY A 358 -36.60 -12.48 16.97
N LEU A 359 -36.17 -13.73 16.72
CA LEU A 359 -36.11 -14.35 15.38
C LEU A 359 -37.48 -14.46 14.68
#